data_AF-A0ABD6SCX5-F1
#
_entry.id   AF-A0ABD6SCX5-F1
#
_cell.length_a   1.000
_cell.length_b   1.000
_cell.length_c   1.000
_cell.angle_alpha   90.00
_cell.angle_beta   90.00
_cell.angle_gamma   90.00
#
_symmetry.space_group_name_H-M   'P 1'
#
loop_
_entity.id
_entity.type
_entity.pdbx_description
1 polymer ?
#
loop_
_entity_poly.entity_id
_entity_poly.type
_entity_poly.pdbx_seq_one_letter_code
_entity_poly.pdbx_strand_id
1 'polypeptide(L)'
;MKVLIFELILIVLLIPINIMVKKHAPKWKGRAGEKMVKRILRKLDHERYWVLHDVAVHTEYGDTTQIDHIVIAETGIFVIETKNYEGWIYGSEKAARWTQGIFRKKHSFQNPFRQNYKHMKTIEWVMEQQLPCISIAAFHPKCSLKRVNVHSKDKHVLYYNDLKKCIESYIDVKLTKDEVEHIYQTILQANITDKDTENKHVKYLQNKLAKQ
;
A
#
# COMPACT_ATOMS: atom_id res chain seq x y z
N MET A 1 -26.13 28.88 -35.91
CA MET A 1 -26.98 28.10 -34.97
C MET A 1 -26.48 26.67 -34.75
N LYS A 2 -26.27 25.84 -35.78
CA LYS A 2 -25.77 24.45 -35.62
C LYS A 2 -24.40 24.33 -34.92
N VAL A 3 -23.46 25.23 -35.20
CA VAL A 3 -22.13 25.26 -34.56
C VAL A 3 -22.22 25.53 -33.05
N LEU A 4 -23.02 26.51 -32.65
CA LEU A 4 -23.25 26.84 -31.23
C LEU A 4 -23.92 25.70 -30.46
N ILE A 5 -24.86 24.98 -31.09
CA ILE A 5 -25.51 23.80 -30.49
C ILE A 5 -24.48 22.67 -30.30
N PHE A 6 -23.62 22.43 -31.28
CA PHE A 6 -22.56 21.43 -31.18
C PHE A 6 -21.54 21.75 -30.07
N GLU A 7 -21.10 23.01 -29.96
CA GLU A 7 -20.20 23.45 -28.89
C GLU A 7 -20.85 23.30 -27.49
N LEU A 8 -22.13 23.63 -27.36
CA LEU A 8 -22.87 23.47 -26.12
C LEU A 8 -22.98 21.99 -25.71
N ILE A 9 -23.25 21.09 -26.68
CA ILE A 9 -23.27 19.64 -26.45
C ILE A 9 -21.88 19.16 -26.00
N LEU A 10 -20.80 19.64 -26.64
CA LEU A 10 -19.44 19.27 -26.26
C LEU A 10 -19.10 19.69 -24.83
N ILE A 11 -19.46 20.92 -24.44
CA ILE A 11 -19.26 21.42 -23.07
C ILE A 11 -20.04 20.58 -22.06
N VAL A 12 -21.31 20.27 -22.35
CA VAL A 12 -22.18 19.44 -21.50
C VAL A 12 -21.60 18.03 -21.31
N LEU A 13 -20.91 17.47 -22.31
CA LEU A 13 -20.24 16.17 -22.20
C LEU A 13 -18.89 16.26 -21.46
N LEU A 14 -18.12 17.33 -21.64
CA LEU A 14 -16.78 17.47 -21.05
C LEU A 14 -16.80 17.75 -19.54
N ILE A 15 -17.83 18.46 -19.04
CA ILE A 15 -17.98 18.76 -17.61
C ILE A 15 -18.08 17.50 -16.74
N PRO A 16 -19.00 16.54 -16.98
CA PRO A 16 -19.12 15.31 -16.18
C PRO A 16 -17.87 14.43 -16.31
N ILE A 17 -17.25 14.38 -17.49
CA ILE A 17 -15.97 13.68 -17.69
C ILE A 17 -14.88 14.27 -16.79
N ASN A 18 -14.73 15.60 -16.75
CA ASN A 18 -13.73 16.28 -15.92
C ASN A 18 -13.97 16.02 -14.42
N ILE A 19 -15.23 16.02 -13.96
CA ILE A 19 -15.59 15.67 -12.59
C ILE A 19 -15.20 14.22 -12.26
N MET A 20 -15.51 13.29 -13.17
CA MET A 20 -15.16 11.88 -13.02
C MET A 20 -13.65 11.67 -12.95
N VAL A 21 -12.88 12.34 -13.82
CA VAL A 21 -11.41 12.30 -13.82
C VAL A 21 -10.86 12.83 -12.50
N LYS A 22 -11.30 14.00 -12.03
CA LYS A 22 -10.82 14.56 -10.76
C LYS A 22 -11.10 13.64 -9.57
N LYS A 23 -12.24 12.94 -9.56
CA LYS A 23 -12.63 11.99 -8.50
C LYS A 23 -11.75 10.74 -8.49
N HIS A 24 -11.40 10.19 -9.66
CA HIS A 24 -10.70 8.90 -9.75
C HIS A 24 -9.18 9.02 -9.93
N ALA A 25 -8.68 10.16 -10.40
CA ALA A 25 -7.25 10.40 -10.64
C ALA A 25 -6.34 10.06 -9.44
N PRO A 26 -6.69 10.37 -8.17
CA PRO A 26 -5.85 9.99 -7.03
C PRO A 26 -5.67 8.47 -6.91
N LYS A 27 -6.75 7.69 -7.10
CA LYS A 27 -6.70 6.22 -7.07
C LYS A 27 -5.86 5.66 -8.21
N TRP A 28 -6.03 6.21 -9.42
CA TRP A 28 -5.22 5.80 -10.59
C TRP A 28 -3.74 6.12 -10.40
N LYS A 29 -3.42 7.28 -9.80
CA LYS A 29 -2.04 7.62 -9.42
C LYS A 29 -1.49 6.62 -8.40
N GLY A 30 -2.24 6.26 -7.35
CA GLY A 30 -1.83 5.22 -6.39
C GLY A 30 -1.45 3.91 -7.08
N ARG A 31 -2.38 3.35 -7.87
CA ARG A 31 -2.18 2.11 -8.64
C ARG A 31 -0.98 2.16 -9.60
N ALA A 32 -0.73 3.32 -10.22
CA ALA A 32 0.44 3.48 -11.08
C ALA A 32 1.76 3.37 -10.28
N GLY A 33 1.79 3.91 -9.06
CA GLY A 33 2.89 3.74 -8.11
C GLY A 33 3.11 2.28 -7.73
N GLU A 34 2.06 1.62 -7.27
CA GLU A 34 2.08 0.19 -6.90
C GLU A 34 2.59 -0.66 -8.08
N LYS A 35 2.11 -0.40 -9.30
CA LYS A 35 2.58 -1.10 -10.51
C LYS A 35 4.07 -0.90 -10.78
N MET A 36 4.64 0.26 -10.47
CA MET A 36 6.09 0.49 -10.58
C MET A 36 6.87 -0.30 -9.53
N VAL A 37 6.40 -0.30 -8.28
CA VAL A 37 7.02 -1.07 -7.20
C VAL A 37 6.95 -2.58 -7.49
N LYS A 38 5.82 -3.11 -7.96
CA LYS A 38 5.68 -4.51 -8.42
C LYS A 38 6.76 -4.90 -9.43
N ARG A 39 7.03 -4.04 -10.42
CA ARG A 39 8.07 -4.31 -11.43
C ARG A 39 9.48 -4.35 -10.85
N ILE A 40 9.74 -3.59 -9.79
CA ILE A 40 11.03 -3.59 -9.09
C ILE A 40 11.16 -4.88 -8.25
N LEU A 41 10.12 -5.21 -7.49
CA LEU A 41 10.11 -6.40 -6.64
C LEU A 41 10.18 -7.71 -7.43
N ARG A 42 9.64 -7.75 -8.66
CA ARG A 42 9.79 -8.89 -9.58
C ARG A 42 11.25 -9.15 -10.01
N LYS A 43 12.18 -8.24 -9.74
CA LYS A 43 13.62 -8.44 -10.03
C LYS A 43 14.38 -9.04 -8.84
N LEU A 44 13.71 -9.27 -7.71
CA LEU A 44 14.30 -10.03 -6.62
C LEU A 44 14.45 -11.49 -7.04
N ASP A 45 15.44 -12.16 -6.46
CA ASP A 45 15.67 -13.58 -6.66
C ASP A 45 14.50 -14.41 -6.10
N HIS A 46 13.79 -15.11 -6.97
CA HIS A 46 12.57 -15.84 -6.62
C HIS A 46 12.82 -17.04 -5.71
N GLU A 47 14.05 -17.55 -5.62
CA GLU A 47 14.39 -18.63 -4.68
C GLU A 47 14.57 -18.11 -3.25
N ARG A 48 14.83 -16.80 -3.10
CA ARG A 48 15.16 -16.17 -1.81
C ARG A 48 14.04 -15.28 -1.28
N TYR A 49 13.20 -14.74 -2.15
CA TYR A 49 12.21 -13.72 -1.83
C TYR A 49 10.83 -14.11 -2.35
N TRP A 50 9.91 -14.32 -1.42
CA TRP A 50 8.50 -14.60 -1.68
C TRP A 50 7.71 -13.31 -1.62
N VAL A 51 7.02 -12.96 -2.70
CA VAL A 51 6.41 -11.64 -2.85
C VAL A 51 4.89 -11.74 -2.97
N LEU A 52 4.19 -10.99 -2.13
CA LEU A 52 2.75 -10.81 -2.19
C LEU A 52 2.41 -9.34 -2.47
N HIS A 53 1.29 -9.11 -3.14
CA HIS A 53 0.84 -7.80 -3.58
C HIS A 53 -0.66 -7.63 -3.34
N ASP A 54 -1.08 -6.40 -3.05
CA ASP A 54 -2.47 -6.00 -2.86
C ASP A 54 -3.21 -6.94 -1.89
N VAL A 55 -2.57 -7.28 -0.77
CA VAL A 55 -3.09 -8.25 0.20
C VAL A 55 -4.17 -7.58 1.06
N ALA A 56 -5.41 -8.05 0.97
CA ALA A 56 -6.52 -7.60 1.79
C ALA A 56 -6.79 -8.64 2.88
N VAL A 57 -6.66 -8.26 4.15
CA VAL A 57 -6.82 -9.19 5.30
C VAL A 57 -7.70 -8.57 6.38
N HIS A 58 -8.37 -9.43 7.14
CA HIS A 58 -9.11 -9.03 8.33
C HIS A 58 -8.17 -8.70 9.48
N THR A 59 -8.45 -7.60 10.18
CA THR A 59 -7.75 -7.26 11.41
C THR A 59 -8.37 -8.00 12.60
N GLU A 60 -7.68 -7.95 13.73
CA GLU A 60 -8.18 -8.41 15.04
C GLU A 60 -9.49 -7.70 15.47
N TYR A 61 -9.82 -6.54 14.89
CA TYR A 61 -11.03 -5.76 15.21
C TYR A 61 -12.20 -6.05 14.25
N GLY A 62 -12.02 -6.95 13.28
CA GLY A 62 -13.05 -7.34 12.31
C GLY A 62 -13.18 -6.40 11.10
N ASP A 63 -12.47 -5.28 11.06
CA ASP A 63 -12.32 -4.49 9.83
C ASP A 63 -11.29 -5.12 8.87
N THR A 64 -11.08 -4.51 7.71
CA THR A 64 -10.11 -4.98 6.70
C THR A 64 -9.01 -3.97 6.50
N THR A 65 -7.80 -4.45 6.23
CA THR A 65 -6.70 -3.61 5.76
C THR A 65 -6.15 -4.14 4.45
N GLN A 66 -5.75 -3.23 3.55
CA GLN A 66 -5.02 -3.56 2.34
C GLN A 66 -3.54 -3.26 2.58
N ILE A 67 -2.67 -4.18 2.19
CA ILE A 67 -1.21 -4.09 2.29
C ILE A 67 -0.67 -4.08 0.86
N ASP A 68 0.01 -3.01 0.46
CA ASP A 68 0.43 -2.83 -0.94
C ASP A 68 1.37 -3.96 -1.38
N HIS A 69 2.45 -4.18 -0.63
CA HIS A 69 3.40 -5.26 -0.91
C HIS A 69 3.98 -5.87 0.38
N ILE A 70 4.18 -7.18 0.34
CA ILE A 70 4.88 -7.95 1.38
C ILE A 70 5.98 -8.72 0.67
N VAL A 71 7.22 -8.64 1.18
CA VAL A 71 8.31 -9.52 0.78
C VAL A 71 8.71 -10.36 1.99
N ILE A 72 8.73 -11.68 1.83
CA ILE A 72 9.04 -12.64 2.88
C ILE A 72 10.35 -13.32 2.48
N ALA A 73 11.31 -13.32 3.39
CA ALA A 73 12.61 -13.95 3.20
C ALA A 73 13.14 -14.45 4.55
N GLU A 74 14.17 -15.28 4.52
CA GLU A 74 14.86 -15.76 5.73
C GLU A 74 15.38 -14.61 6.61
N THR A 75 15.58 -13.41 6.05
CA THR A 75 16.08 -12.23 6.76
C THR A 75 14.99 -11.33 7.34
N GLY A 76 13.71 -11.66 7.10
CA GLY A 76 12.55 -10.98 7.70
C GLY A 76 11.41 -10.73 6.72
N ILE A 77 10.39 -10.00 7.21
CA ILE A 77 9.18 -9.67 6.45
C ILE A 77 9.15 -8.17 6.16
N PHE A 78 9.33 -7.79 4.91
CA PHE A 78 9.31 -6.39 4.48
C PHE A 78 7.89 -5.97 4.11
N VAL A 79 7.30 -5.10 4.93
CA VAL A 79 5.97 -4.51 4.71
C VAL A 79 6.16 -3.14 4.07
N ILE A 80 5.72 -3.01 2.83
CA ILE A 80 6.05 -1.87 1.97
C ILE A 80 4.78 -1.08 1.67
N GLU A 81 4.78 0.21 2.03
CA GLU A 81 3.74 1.19 1.71
C GLU A 81 4.19 2.05 0.54
N THR A 82 3.37 2.14 -0.52
CA THR A 82 3.73 2.84 -1.76
C THR A 82 3.13 4.24 -1.81
N LYS A 83 3.98 5.27 -1.88
CA LYS A 83 3.57 6.68 -1.99
C LYS A 83 3.96 7.28 -3.34
N ASN A 84 2.99 7.34 -4.27
CA ASN A 84 3.17 7.96 -5.57
C ASN A 84 2.94 9.49 -5.51
N TYR A 85 3.85 10.18 -4.84
CA TYR A 85 3.80 11.63 -4.66
C TYR A 85 4.87 12.37 -5.45
N GLU A 86 4.61 13.66 -5.64
CA GLU A 86 5.54 14.64 -6.21
C GLU A 86 5.73 15.83 -5.25
N GLY A 87 6.69 16.70 -5.53
CA GLY A 87 6.95 17.88 -4.70
C GLY A 87 7.73 17.53 -3.42
N TRP A 88 7.53 18.27 -2.34
CA TRP A 88 8.30 18.10 -1.11
C TRP A 88 7.56 17.26 -0.08
N ILE A 89 8.25 16.32 0.56
CA ILE A 89 7.71 15.52 1.66
C ILE A 89 8.38 15.92 2.97
N TYR A 90 7.53 16.13 3.98
CA TYR A 90 7.90 16.50 5.35
C TYR A 90 7.23 15.55 6.33
N GLY A 91 7.97 15.04 7.30
CA GLY A 91 7.43 14.15 8.31
C GLY A 91 8.48 13.69 9.32
N SER A 92 8.02 13.00 10.33
CA SER A 92 8.90 12.28 11.26
C SER A 92 8.29 10.92 11.56
N GLU A 93 9.15 10.00 11.97
CA GLU A 93 8.76 8.62 12.27
C GLU A 93 7.55 8.52 13.21
N LYS A 94 7.52 9.34 14.28
CA LYS A 94 6.47 9.31 15.31
C LYS A 94 5.25 10.18 14.99
N ALA A 95 5.31 11.06 14.00
CA ALA A 95 4.19 11.95 13.67
C ALA A 95 2.95 11.16 13.23
N ALA A 96 1.75 11.59 13.64
CA ALA A 96 0.51 10.96 13.18
C ALA A 96 0.30 11.10 11.67
N ARG A 97 0.70 12.26 11.12
CA ARG A 97 0.52 12.64 9.73
C ARG A 97 1.78 13.28 9.18
N TRP A 98 2.01 13.08 7.88
CA TRP A 98 3.04 13.74 7.11
C TRP A 98 2.41 14.80 6.19
N THR A 99 3.26 15.62 5.58
CA THR A 99 2.83 16.72 4.71
C THR A 99 3.53 16.64 3.37
N GLN A 100 2.75 16.73 2.30
CA GLN A 100 3.19 16.95 0.93
C GLN A 100 3.04 18.43 0.59
N GLY A 101 4.09 19.07 0.08
CA GLY A 101 4.06 20.42 -0.48
C GLY A 101 4.19 20.38 -2.00
N ILE A 102 3.24 20.95 -2.72
CA ILE A 102 3.31 21.17 -4.18
C ILE A 102 3.11 22.67 -4.43
N PHE A 103 4.17 23.37 -4.83
CA PHE A 103 4.21 24.83 -4.91
C PHE A 103 3.74 25.49 -3.60
N ARG A 104 2.64 26.25 -3.64
CA ARG A 104 2.04 26.93 -2.47
C ARG A 104 1.02 26.07 -1.71
N LYS A 105 0.68 24.88 -2.21
CA LYS A 105 -0.32 23.99 -1.60
C LYS A 105 0.34 22.96 -0.69
N LYS A 106 -0.25 22.76 0.48
CA LYS A 106 0.14 21.72 1.43
C LYS A 106 -1.01 20.73 1.59
N HIS A 107 -0.70 19.45 1.51
CA HIS A 107 -1.64 18.36 1.69
C HIS A 107 -1.11 17.44 2.79
N SER A 108 -1.88 17.27 3.86
CA SER A 108 -1.53 16.33 4.91
C SER A 108 -2.02 14.93 4.55
N PHE A 109 -1.22 13.90 4.81
CA PHE A 109 -1.56 12.49 4.60
C PHE A 109 -1.14 11.65 5.82
N GLN A 110 -1.71 10.46 5.97
CA GLN A 110 -1.36 9.57 7.07
C GLN A 110 0.11 9.13 6.97
N ASN A 111 0.81 9.09 8.11
CA ASN A 111 2.18 8.60 8.15
C ASN A 111 2.25 7.14 7.61
N PRO A 112 3.08 6.84 6.60
CA PRO A 112 3.28 5.49 6.08
C PRO A 112 3.65 4.46 7.14
N PHE A 113 4.48 4.83 8.13
CA PHE A 113 4.87 3.90 9.19
C PHE A 113 3.73 3.51 10.12
N ARG A 114 2.71 4.38 10.26
CA ARG A 114 1.50 4.03 11.01
C ARG A 114 0.57 3.10 10.21
N GLN A 115 0.56 3.22 8.88
CA GLN A 115 -0.11 2.25 8.00
C GLN A 115 0.59 0.89 8.13
N ASN A 116 1.90 0.85 7.91
CA ASN A 116 2.68 -0.38 8.06
C ASN A 116 2.58 -0.99 9.46
N TYR A 117 2.52 -0.20 10.54
CA TYR A 117 2.31 -0.76 11.87
C TYR A 117 0.98 -1.52 11.97
N LYS A 118 -0.12 -0.96 11.43
CA LYS A 118 -1.40 -1.67 11.35
C LYS A 118 -1.27 -2.96 10.52
N HIS A 119 -0.57 -2.90 9.39
CA HIS A 119 -0.34 -4.05 8.52
C HIS A 119 0.46 -5.15 9.21
N MET A 120 1.59 -4.80 9.84
CA MET A 120 2.44 -5.71 10.60
C MET A 120 1.64 -6.38 11.73
N LYS A 121 0.88 -5.61 12.51
CA LYS A 121 0.02 -6.17 13.56
C LYS A 121 -1.07 -7.09 13.01
N THR A 122 -1.59 -6.80 11.82
CA THR A 122 -2.56 -7.67 11.17
C THR A 122 -1.91 -8.97 10.69
N ILE A 123 -0.68 -8.92 10.15
CA ILE A 123 0.07 -10.12 9.76
C ILE A 123 0.38 -10.96 11.01
N GLU A 124 0.87 -10.35 12.09
CA GLU A 124 1.15 -11.04 13.36
C GLU A 124 -0.11 -11.65 13.97
N TRP A 125 -1.26 -10.99 13.85
CA TRP A 125 -2.56 -11.54 14.24
C TRP A 125 -2.94 -12.78 13.42
N VAL A 126 -2.81 -12.71 12.09
CA VAL A 126 -3.08 -13.84 11.18
C VAL A 126 -2.14 -15.01 11.45
N MET A 127 -0.89 -14.73 11.83
CA MET A 127 0.13 -15.75 12.13
C MET A 127 0.12 -16.21 13.60
N GLU A 128 -0.69 -15.57 14.46
CA GLU A 128 -0.72 -15.79 15.91
C GLU A 128 0.66 -15.70 16.61
N GLN A 129 1.60 -14.94 16.02
CA GLN A 129 2.96 -14.78 16.55
C GLN A 129 3.59 -13.44 16.16
N GLN A 130 4.57 -12.99 16.94
CA GLN A 130 5.41 -11.85 16.56
C GLN A 130 6.36 -12.24 15.44
N LEU A 131 6.61 -11.31 14.52
CA LEU A 131 7.45 -11.58 13.35
C LEU A 131 8.53 -10.51 13.19
N PRO A 132 9.70 -10.86 12.62
CA PRO A 132 10.78 -9.91 12.34
C PRO A 132 10.42 -9.02 11.14
N CYS A 133 9.47 -8.10 11.35
CA CYS A 133 8.95 -7.23 10.32
C CYS A 133 9.82 -5.96 10.14
N ILE A 134 10.03 -5.58 8.88
CA ILE A 134 10.74 -4.36 8.45
C ILE A 134 9.73 -3.46 7.75
N SER A 135 9.65 -2.21 8.16
CA SER A 135 8.71 -1.23 7.63
C SER A 135 9.37 -0.36 6.57
N ILE A 136 8.85 -0.38 5.34
CA ILE A 136 9.38 0.46 4.25
C ILE A 136 8.30 1.40 3.75
N ALA A 137 8.60 2.70 3.74
CA ALA A 137 7.82 3.71 3.05
C ALA A 137 8.53 4.05 1.73
N ALA A 138 8.00 3.55 0.62
CA ALA A 138 8.59 3.70 -0.71
C ALA A 138 7.96 4.89 -1.43
N PHE A 139 8.77 5.86 -1.87
CA PHE A 139 8.31 7.08 -2.52
C PHE A 139 8.71 7.14 -4.01
N HIS A 140 7.87 7.77 -4.83
CA HIS A 140 8.24 8.05 -6.21
C HIS A 140 9.40 9.08 -6.27
N PRO A 141 10.40 8.88 -7.15
CA PRO A 141 11.50 9.84 -7.36
C PRO A 141 11.10 11.27 -7.81
N LYS A 142 9.81 11.54 -8.02
CA LYS A 142 9.30 12.86 -8.39
C LYS A 142 9.08 13.74 -7.16
N CYS A 143 9.13 13.16 -5.97
CA CYS A 143 9.15 13.91 -4.73
C CYS A 143 10.59 14.07 -4.21
N SER A 144 10.79 15.04 -3.34
CA SER A 144 12.01 15.20 -2.54
C SER A 144 11.68 14.99 -1.07
N LEU A 145 12.33 13.99 -0.46
CA LEU A 145 12.29 13.73 0.98
C LEU A 145 13.15 14.79 1.70
N LYS A 146 12.58 15.95 2.06
CA LYS A 146 13.37 17.11 2.53
C LYS A 146 13.65 17.11 4.03
N ARG A 147 12.66 16.76 4.85
CA ARG A 147 12.78 16.68 6.32
C ARG A 147 12.00 15.47 6.76
N VAL A 148 12.56 14.31 6.51
CA VAL A 148 12.02 13.03 6.93
C VAL A 148 13.03 12.39 7.87
N ASN A 149 12.74 12.46 9.17
CA ASN A 149 13.63 11.95 10.21
C ASN A 149 13.14 10.57 10.65
N VAL A 150 13.98 9.55 10.41
CA VAL A 150 13.76 8.15 10.80
C VAL A 150 15.00 7.65 11.51
N HIS A 151 14.80 7.03 12.67
CA HIS A 151 15.89 6.65 13.57
C HIS A 151 15.87 5.15 13.89
N SER A 152 14.70 4.50 13.76
CA SER A 152 14.53 3.05 13.85
C SER A 152 15.36 2.32 12.79
N LYS A 153 16.07 1.25 13.19
CA LYS A 153 16.85 0.40 12.27
C LYS A 153 15.97 -0.44 11.32
N ASP A 154 14.77 -0.76 11.77
CA ASP A 154 13.74 -1.56 11.11
C ASP A 154 12.78 -0.72 10.25
N LYS A 155 13.06 0.57 10.06
CA LYS A 155 12.22 1.49 9.30
C LYS A 155 13.01 2.23 8.24
N HIS A 156 12.52 2.21 7.01
CA HIS A 156 13.16 2.86 5.88
C HIS A 156 12.23 3.82 5.16
N VAL A 157 12.76 4.97 4.75
CA VAL A 157 12.11 5.86 3.77
C VAL A 157 13.07 5.99 2.61
N LEU A 158 12.63 5.53 1.45
CA LEU A 158 13.48 5.44 0.28
C LEU A 158 12.68 5.69 -0.99
N TYR A 159 13.39 5.91 -2.09
CA TYR A 159 12.75 5.95 -3.40
C TYR A 159 12.57 4.55 -3.96
N TYR A 160 11.60 4.36 -4.85
CA TYR A 160 11.33 3.07 -5.51
C TYR A 160 12.61 2.39 -6.03
N ASN A 161 13.53 3.16 -6.61
CA ASN A 161 14.75 2.66 -7.22
C ASN A 161 15.72 2.02 -6.20
N ASP A 162 15.65 2.41 -4.93
CA ASP A 162 16.53 1.92 -3.87
C ASP A 162 15.93 0.71 -3.13
N LEU A 163 14.69 0.34 -3.44
CA LEU A 163 13.93 -0.70 -2.73
C LEU A 163 14.63 -2.06 -2.79
N LYS A 164 15.01 -2.51 -3.99
CA LYS A 164 15.71 -3.78 -4.19
C LYS A 164 17.02 -3.83 -3.39
N LYS A 165 17.84 -2.79 -3.51
CA LYS A 165 19.11 -2.66 -2.80
C LYS A 165 18.92 -2.69 -1.28
N CYS A 166 17.88 -2.02 -0.77
CA CYS A 166 17.56 -2.03 0.66
C CYS A 166 17.20 -3.44 1.14
N ILE A 167 16.27 -4.12 0.46
CA ILE A 167 15.86 -5.49 0.81
C ILE A 167 17.04 -6.47 0.78
N GLU A 168 17.87 -6.40 -0.26
CA GLU A 168 19.04 -7.27 -0.42
C GLU A 168 20.19 -6.96 0.56
N SER A 169 20.17 -5.80 1.22
CA SER A 169 21.18 -5.45 2.24
C SER A 169 20.99 -6.17 3.57
N TYR A 170 19.80 -6.76 3.80
CA TYR A 170 19.54 -7.59 4.96
C TYR A 170 20.13 -8.98 4.74
N ILE A 171 21.09 -9.35 5.58
CA ILE A 171 21.83 -10.63 5.51
C ILE A 171 21.69 -11.51 6.77
N ASP A 172 21.21 -10.92 7.86
CA ASP A 172 21.06 -11.59 9.15
C ASP A 172 19.81 -12.48 9.11
N VAL A 173 20.01 -13.80 9.20
CA VAL A 173 18.94 -14.80 9.11
C VAL A 173 18.12 -14.79 10.41
N LYS A 174 16.80 -14.65 10.28
CA LYS A 174 15.81 -14.59 11.36
C LYS A 174 14.72 -15.65 11.26
N LEU A 175 14.53 -16.21 10.08
CA LEU A 175 13.51 -17.22 9.77
C LEU A 175 14.17 -18.37 9.00
N THR A 176 13.72 -19.57 9.27
CA THR A 176 14.01 -20.77 8.48
C THR A 176 13.23 -20.77 7.17
N LYS A 177 13.63 -21.60 6.21
CA LYS A 177 12.89 -21.78 4.95
C LYS A 177 11.46 -22.25 5.17
N ASP A 178 11.25 -23.15 6.13
CA ASP A 178 9.91 -23.68 6.45
C ASP A 178 9.03 -22.58 7.05
N GLU A 179 9.57 -21.69 7.89
CA GLU A 179 8.85 -20.52 8.40
C GLU A 179 8.48 -19.56 7.27
N VAL A 180 9.40 -19.30 6.33
CA VAL A 180 9.13 -18.43 5.16
C VAL A 180 7.98 -18.98 4.32
N GLU A 181 8.01 -20.27 3.99
CA GLU A 181 6.95 -20.94 3.25
C GLU A 181 5.62 -20.87 4.02
N HIS A 182 5.65 -21.21 5.31
CA HIS A 182 4.45 -21.20 6.14
C HIS A 182 3.82 -19.81 6.22
N ILE A 183 4.61 -18.76 6.43
CA ILE A 183 4.14 -17.37 6.46
C ILE A 183 3.52 -16.99 5.11
N TYR A 184 4.18 -17.34 4.00
CA TYR A 184 3.66 -17.05 2.67
C TYR A 184 2.29 -17.70 2.44
N GLN A 185 2.16 -18.99 2.72
CA GLN A 185 0.92 -19.74 2.50
C GLN A 185 -0.20 -19.25 3.40
N THR A 186 0.07 -18.98 4.68
CA THR A 186 -0.94 -18.50 5.63
C THR A 186 -1.47 -17.12 5.21
N ILE A 187 -0.61 -16.18 4.83
CA ILE A 187 -1.05 -14.86 4.36
C ILE A 187 -1.81 -14.98 3.03
N LEU A 188 -1.35 -15.85 2.11
CA LEU A 188 -2.03 -16.08 0.83
C LEU A 188 -3.45 -16.63 1.02
N GLN A 189 -3.64 -17.56 1.96
CA GLN A 189 -4.95 -18.13 2.29
C GLN A 189 -5.86 -17.14 3.02
N ALA A 190 -5.30 -16.26 3.86
CA ALA A 190 -6.05 -15.22 4.55
C ALA A 190 -6.47 -14.05 3.62
N ASN A 191 -5.88 -13.95 2.43
CA ASN A 191 -6.14 -12.87 1.49
C ASN A 191 -7.59 -12.93 0.97
N ILE A 192 -8.35 -11.88 1.25
CA ILE A 192 -9.74 -11.73 0.85
C ILE A 192 -9.80 -11.58 -0.67
N THR A 193 -10.50 -12.50 -1.32
CA THR A 193 -10.77 -12.41 -2.76
C THR A 193 -12.13 -11.75 -3.03
N ASP A 194 -12.37 -11.32 -4.26
CA ASP A 194 -13.66 -10.73 -4.66
C ASP A 194 -14.85 -11.67 -4.35
N LYS A 195 -14.66 -13.00 -4.41
CA LYS A 195 -15.67 -14.00 -4.02
C LYS A 195 -16.03 -13.95 -2.54
N ASP A 196 -15.05 -13.70 -1.66
CA ASP A 196 -15.29 -13.59 -0.21
C ASP A 196 -16.05 -12.30 0.15
N THR A 197 -15.79 -11.24 -0.62
CA THR A 197 -16.47 -9.95 -0.50
C THR A 197 -17.92 -10.04 -0.96
N GLU A 198 -18.19 -10.75 -2.07
CA GLU A 198 -19.54 -11.00 -2.58
C GLU A 198 -20.37 -11.83 -1.59
N ASN A 199 -19.79 -12.90 -1.03
CA ASN A 199 -20.44 -13.73 0.00
C ASN A 199 -20.77 -12.93 1.28
N LYS A 200 -19.88 -12.04 1.72
CA LYS A 200 -20.15 -11.19 2.90
C LYS A 200 -21.16 -10.10 2.62
N HIS A 201 -21.18 -9.51 1.42
CA HIS A 201 -22.20 -8.54 1.02
C HIS A 201 -23.58 -9.19 0.96
N VAL A 202 -23.70 -10.38 0.36
CA VAL A 202 -24.93 -11.17 0.34
C VAL A 202 -25.39 -11.51 1.77
N LYS A 203 -24.49 -11.99 2.63
CA LYS A 203 -24.81 -12.34 4.03
C LYS A 203 -25.22 -11.11 4.86
N TYR A 204 -24.59 -9.95 4.63
CA TYR A 204 -24.98 -8.68 5.24
C TYR A 204 -26.38 -8.23 4.79
N LEU A 205 -26.69 -8.30 3.49
CA LEU A 205 -28.01 -7.96 2.95
C LEU A 205 -29.10 -8.89 3.49
N GLN A 206 -28.83 -10.21 3.53
CA GLN A 206 -29.74 -11.20 4.10
C GLN A 206 -30.03 -10.91 5.59
N ASN A 207 -28.99 -10.60 6.38
CA ASN A 207 -29.14 -10.26 7.79
C ASN A 207 -29.87 -8.92 8.02
N LYS A 208 -29.81 -7.98 7.07
CA LYS A 208 -30.52 -6.71 7.14
C LYS A 208 -32.01 -6.87 6.79
N LEU A 209 -32.32 -7.74 5.83
CA LEU A 209 -33.69 -8.08 5.43
C LEU A 209 -34.39 -8.97 6.47
N ALA A 210 -33.66 -9.86 7.15
CA ALA A 210 -34.20 -10.69 8.22
C ALA A 210 -34.47 -9.95 9.55
N LYS A 211 -34.10 -8.67 9.63
CA LYS A 211 -34.34 -7.78 10.80
C LYS A 211 -35.41 -6.71 10.53
N GLN A 212 -36.09 -6.79 9.38
CA GLN A 212 -37.30 -6.03 9.05
C GLN A 212 -38.51 -6.95 9.16
#